data_AF-L1QEL7-F1
#
_entry.id   AF-L1QEL7-F1
#
_cell.length_a   1.000
_cell.length_b   1.000
_cell.length_c   1.000
_cell.angle_alpha   90.00
_cell.angle_beta   90.00
_cell.angle_gamma   90.00
#
_symmetry.space_group_name_H-M   'P 1'
#
loop_
_entity.id
_entity.type
_entity.pdbx_description
1 polymer ?
#
loop_
_entity_poly.entity_id
_entity_poly.type
_entity_poly.pdbx_seq_one_letter_code
_entity_poly.pdbx_strand_id
1 'polypeptide(L)' 'MKFNKLNMGQYNMMKVKATLKCSVCNEDCNYIDYWNGNKFCSTECQEKYYNWIKKNKESIA' A
#
# COMPACT_ATOMS: atom_id res chain seq x y z
N MET A 1 -3.49 30.94 3.56
CA MET A 1 -2.25 30.98 4.37
C MET A 1 -1.06 30.63 3.48
N LYS A 2 -0.02 31.48 3.41
CA LYS A 2 1.22 31.21 2.66
C LYS A 2 2.24 30.60 3.62
N PHE A 3 2.60 29.33 3.39
CA PHE A 3 3.55 28.62 4.25
C PHE A 3 4.98 29.14 3.99
N ASN A 4 5.65 29.57 5.06
CA ASN A 4 7.02 30.09 5.01
C ASN A 4 8.03 28.94 5.17
N LYS A 5 9.14 28.96 4.42
CA LYS A 5 10.16 27.88 4.36
C LYS A 5 10.69 27.45 5.73
N LEU A 6 10.72 28.34 6.72
CA LEU A 6 11.19 28.07 8.09
C LEU A 6 10.26 27.15 8.89
N ASN A 7 8.95 27.16 8.60
CA ASN A 7 7.98 26.37 9.37
C ASN A 7 7.84 24.94 8.84
N MET A 8 8.38 24.64 7.65
CA MET A 8 8.40 23.29 7.07
C MET A 8 9.21 22.28 7.90
N GLY A 9 10.08 22.73 8.81
CA GLY A 9 10.80 21.83 9.72
C GLY A 9 9.96 21.34 10.90
N GLN A 10 8.95 22.11 11.31
CA GLN A 10 8.03 21.74 12.41
C GLN A 10 6.92 20.83 11.94
N TYR A 11 6.50 20.99 10.68
CA TYR A 11 5.80 19.94 9.98
C TYR A 11 6.86 18.92 9.57
N ASN A 12 7.17 17.98 10.46
CA ASN A 12 7.55 16.65 10.03
C ASN A 12 6.39 16.11 9.17
N MET A 13 6.25 16.63 7.94
CA MET A 13 5.75 15.84 6.83
C MET A 13 6.65 14.64 6.91
N MET A 14 6.11 13.54 7.45
CA MET A 14 6.72 12.24 7.34
C MET A 14 7.04 12.14 5.86
N LYS A 15 8.30 12.40 5.49
CA LYS A 15 8.84 12.04 4.20
C LYS A 15 8.83 10.53 4.29
N VAL A 16 7.67 9.92 4.05
CA VAL A 16 7.52 8.50 3.86
C VAL A 16 8.28 8.26 2.56
N LYS A 17 9.59 8.04 2.74
CA LYS A 17 10.60 8.10 1.69
C LYS A 17 10.68 6.79 0.91
N ALA A 18 9.67 5.94 1.06
CA ALA A 18 9.57 4.65 0.41
C ALA A 18 8.14 4.48 -0.10
N THR A 19 7.90 4.97 -1.32
CA THR A 19 6.84 4.38 -2.14
C THR A 19 7.19 2.92 -2.32
N LEU A 20 6.21 2.05 -2.10
CA LEU A 20 6.37 0.62 -2.21
C LEU A 20 5.30 0.11 -3.15
N LYS A 21 5.64 -0.93 -3.91
CA LYS A 21 4.74 -1.47 -4.93
C LYS A 21 3.71 -2.40 -4.32
N CYS A 22 2.46 -2.22 -4.72
CA CYS A 22 1.38 -3.15 -4.42
C CYS A 22 1.62 -4.51 -5.09
N SER A 23 1.43 -5.60 -4.36
CA SER A 23 1.57 -6.97 -4.87
C SER A 23 0.53 -7.34 -5.94
N VAL A 24 -0.55 -6.56 -6.09
CA VAL A 24 -1.65 -6.86 -7.03
C VAL A 24 -1.65 -5.95 -8.25
N CYS A 25 -1.65 -4.62 -8.05
CA CYS A 25 -1.67 -3.66 -9.17
C CYS A 25 -0.28 -3.15 -9.55
N ASN A 26 0.77 -3.47 -8.78
CA ASN A 26 2.15 -3.01 -9.00
C ASN A 26 2.34 -1.48 -8.98
N GLU A 27 1.33 -0.74 -8.51
CA GLU A 27 1.39 0.71 -8.36
C GLU A 27 2.20 1.09 -7.12
N ASP A 28 2.91 2.21 -7.23
CA ASP A 28 3.67 2.82 -6.13
C ASP A 28 2.70 3.49 -5.15
N CYS A 29 2.69 3.00 -3.90
CA CYS A 29 1.80 3.49 -2.86
C CYS A 29 2.54 3.82 -1.57
N ASN A 30 2.06 4.88 -0.91
CA ASN A 30 2.56 5.37 0.39
C ASN A 30 1.81 4.76 1.57
N TYR A 31 0.65 4.16 1.29
CA TYR A 31 -0.18 3.43 2.25
C TYR A 31 -0.04 1.95 1.92
N ILE A 32 0.37 1.15 2.90
CA ILE A 32 0.49 -0.30 2.75
C ILE A 32 -0.13 -0.97 3.95
N ASP A 33 -1.15 -1.77 3.68
CA ASP A 33 -1.55 -2.82 4.59
C ASP A 33 -0.63 -4.02 4.39
N TYR A 34 0.14 -4.33 5.43
CA TYR A 34 1.01 -5.49 5.49
C TYR A 34 0.20 -6.68 5.98
N TRP A 35 -0.14 -7.59 5.07
CA TRP A 35 -0.86 -8.79 5.44
C TRP A 35 -0.29 -10.03 4.74
N ASN A 36 0.01 -11.08 5.51
CA ASN A 36 0.66 -12.31 5.02
C ASN A 36 1.95 -12.06 4.21
N GLY A 37 2.76 -11.06 4.60
CA GLY A 37 4.00 -10.69 3.90
C GLY A 37 3.81 -9.98 2.56
N ASN A 38 2.57 -9.77 2.12
CA ASN A 38 2.23 -9.02 0.92
C ASN A 38 1.90 -7.56 1.26
N LYS A 39 2.05 -6.70 0.25
CA LYS A 39 1.84 -5.25 0.36
C LYS A 39 0.64 -4.87 -0.49
N PHE A 40 -0.40 -4.32 0.13
CA PHE A 40 -1.60 -3.89 -0.59
C PHE A 40 -1.79 -2.39 -0.45
N CYS A 41 -2.06 -1.73 -1.58
CA CYS A 41 -2.35 -0.30 -1.60
C CYS A 41 -3.80 0.04 -1.23
N SER A 42 -4.69 -0.94 -1.27
CA SER A 42 -6.11 -0.79 -0.97
C SER A 42 -6.73 -2.11 -0.51
N THR A 43 -7.86 -2.03 0.19
CA THR A 43 -8.68 -3.17 0.56
C THR A 43 -9.15 -3.96 -0.66
N GLU A 44 -9.43 -3.29 -1.79
CA GLU A 44 -9.78 -3.96 -3.05
C GLU A 44 -8.65 -4.85 -3.57
N CYS A 45 -7.40 -4.39 -3.51
CA CYS A 45 -6.25 -5.20 -3.90
C CYS A 45 -6.09 -6.41 -2.98
N GLN A 46 -6.29 -6.21 -1.67
CA GLN A 46 -6.30 -7.32 -0.72
C GLN A 46 -7.39 -8.34 -1.07
N GLU A 47 -8.64 -7.93 -1.29
CA GLU A 47 -9.75 -8.83 -1.64
C GLU A 47 -9.50 -9.60 -2.94
N LYS A 48 -8.97 -8.94 -3.98
CA LYS A 48 -8.58 -9.60 -5.23
C LYS A 48 -7.57 -10.72 -4.99
N TYR A 49 -6.57 -10.47 -4.14
CA TYR A 49 -5.58 -11.48 -3.78
C TYR A 49 -6.21 -12.66 -3.04
N TYR A 50 -7.12 -12.41 -2.08
CA TYR A 50 -7.82 -13.48 -1.37
C TYR A 50 -8.72 -14.31 -2.28
N ASN A 51 -9.47 -13.66 -3.16
CA ASN A 51 -10.32 -14.34 -4.13
C ASN A 51 -9.49 -15.20 -5.10
N TRP A 52 -8.32 -14.71 -5.51
CA TRP A 52 -7.40 -15.49 -6.32
C TRP A 52 -6.89 -16.73 -5.56
N ILE A 53 -6.42 -16.58 -4.31
CA ILE A 53 -6.00 -17.73 -3.48
C ILE A 53 -7.14 -18.74 -3.34
N LYS A 54 -8.35 -18.27 -3.03
CA LYS A 54 -9.52 -19.14 -2.83
C LYS A 54 -9.82 -19.96 -4.09
N LYS A 55 -9.89 -19.31 -5.25
CA LYS A 55 -10.11 -19.97 -6.55
C LYS A 55 -9.03 -21.00 -6.87
N ASN A 56 -7.76 -20.68 -6.61
CA ASN A 56 -6.67 -21.62 -6.89
C ASN A 56 -6.67 -22.82 -5.94
N LYS A 57 -7.05 -22.63 -4.66
CA LYS A 57 -7.22 -23.75 -3.72
C LYS A 57 -8.36 -24.67 -4.11
N GLU A 58 -9.47 -24.12 -4.59
CA GLU A 58 -10.61 -24.90 -5.10
C GLU A 58 -10.27 -25.62 -6.41
N SER A 59 -9.37 -25.08 -7.23
CA SER A 59 -8.93 -25.72 -8.49
C SER A 59 -7.92 -26.87 -8.29
N ILE A 60 -7.41 -27.08 -7.08
CA ILE A 60 -6.43 -28.13 -6.73
C ILE A 60 -7.11 -29.29 -5.96
N ALA A 61 -8.43 -29.20 -5.71
CA ALA A 61 -9.24 -30.26 -5.11
C ALA A 61 -10.00 -31.06 -6.19
#